data_AF-A0A9X2WXU7-F1
#
_entry.id   AF-A0A9X2WXU7-F1
#
_cell.length_a   1.000
_cell.length_b   1.000
_cell.length_c   1.000
_cell.angle_alpha   90.00
_cell.angle_beta   90.00
_cell.angle_gamma   90.00
#
_symmetry.space_group_name_H-M   'P 1'
#
loop_
_entity.id
_entity.type
_entity.pdbx_description
1 polymer ?
#
loop_
_entity_poly.entity_id
_entity_poly.type
_entity_poly.pdbx_seq_one_letter_code
_entity_poly.pdbx_strand_id
1 'polypeptide(L)'
;MTTLVIHHPEEEVAANQKKSFSICCSTGIGQGFAISKAKVAILKLGDKVVILCNTKGFERRAEGVLDKLIHSGATGSGLKRYDVYIKNISQVGYHRSDFGKLTHNGIAVF
;
A
#
# COMPACT_ATOMS: atom_id res chain seq x y z
N MET A 1 8.36 3.02 -15.20
CA MET A 1 7.65 3.82 -14.19
C MET A 1 7.17 2.83 -13.15
N THR A 2 7.65 2.92 -11.92
CA THR A 2 7.46 1.86 -10.93
C THR A 2 6.06 2.00 -10.32
N THR A 3 5.38 0.89 -10.05
CA THR A 3 4.06 0.87 -9.40
C THR A 3 4.15 0.18 -8.05
N LEU A 4 3.92 0.94 -6.97
CA LEU A 4 3.80 0.42 -5.61
C LEU A 4 2.35 0.02 -5.34
N VAL A 5 2.08 -1.27 -5.25
CA VAL A 5 0.79 -1.80 -4.84
C VAL A 5 0.81 -2.07 -3.34
N ILE A 6 -0.19 -1.56 -2.65
CA ILE A 6 -0.37 -1.62 -1.21
C ILE A 6 -1.72 -2.26 -0.92
N HIS A 7 -1.73 -3.33 -0.14
CA HIS A 7 -2.94 -4.05 0.22
C HIS A 7 -3.36 -3.78 1.66
N HIS A 8 -4.64 -3.44 1.82
CA HIS A 8 -5.34 -3.23 3.10
C HIS A 8 -6.53 -4.20 3.17
N PRO A 9 -6.32 -5.48 3.54
CA PRO A 9 -7.43 -6.37 3.82
C PRO A 9 -8.11 -5.93 5.12
N GLU A 10 -9.43 -5.70 5.08
CA GLU A 10 -10.23 -5.29 6.26
C GLU A 10 -10.14 -6.30 7.42
N GLU A 11 -9.87 -7.57 7.12
CA GLU A 11 -9.67 -8.61 8.14
C GLU A 11 -8.42 -8.33 9.01
N GLU A 12 -7.33 -7.84 8.42
CA GLU A 12 -6.14 -7.46 9.19
C GLU A 12 -6.29 -6.10 9.87
N VAL A 13 -7.09 -5.20 9.29
CA VAL A 13 -7.44 -3.90 9.89
C VAL A 13 -8.17 -4.12 11.20
N ALA A 14 -9.18 -4.99 11.20
CA ALA A 14 -9.95 -5.34 12.40
C ALA A 14 -9.10 -6.10 13.42
N ALA A 15 -8.28 -7.06 12.97
CA ALA A 15 -7.47 -7.88 13.88
C ALA A 15 -6.25 -7.17 14.47
N ASN A 16 -5.65 -6.19 13.76
CA ASN A 16 -4.39 -5.56 14.16
C ASN A 16 -4.50 -4.04 14.38
N GLN A 17 -5.71 -3.47 14.44
CA GLN A 17 -5.95 -2.02 14.53
C GLN A 17 -5.17 -1.21 13.48
N LYS A 18 -4.92 -1.79 12.31
CA LYS A 18 -4.27 -1.07 11.20
C LYS A 18 -5.27 -0.08 10.60
N LYS A 19 -4.79 0.96 9.93
CA LYS A 19 -5.68 1.87 9.20
C LYS A 19 -6.36 1.15 8.03
N SER A 20 -7.65 1.38 7.86
CA SER A 20 -8.46 0.79 6.79
C SER A 20 -8.17 1.44 5.43
N PHE A 21 -8.58 0.78 4.35
CA PHE A 21 -8.53 1.33 2.99
C PHE A 21 -9.11 2.74 2.93
N SER A 22 -10.25 2.95 3.60
CA SER A 22 -10.95 4.23 3.65
C SER A 22 -10.13 5.32 4.34
N ILE A 23 -9.40 4.99 5.41
CA ILE A 23 -8.53 5.96 6.10
C ILE A 23 -7.31 6.29 5.26
N CYS A 24 -6.71 5.30 4.58
CA CYS A 24 -5.60 5.55 3.66
C CYS A 24 -6.03 6.47 2.51
N CYS A 25 -7.22 6.23 1.94
CA CYS A 25 -7.77 7.07 0.88
C CYS A 25 -8.12 8.49 1.35
N SER A 26 -8.64 8.66 2.56
CA SER A 26 -9.02 9.98 3.08
C SER A 26 -7.82 10.80 3.56
N THR A 27 -6.82 10.14 4.16
CA THR A 27 -5.65 10.84 4.72
C THR A 27 -4.49 10.97 3.75
N GLY A 28 -4.46 10.17 2.68
CA GLY A 28 -3.30 10.10 1.80
C GLY A 28 -2.13 9.31 2.37
N ILE A 29 -2.31 8.60 3.49
CA ILE A 29 -1.20 7.99 4.22
C ILE A 29 -1.47 6.50 4.47
N GLY A 30 -0.64 5.65 3.86
CA GLY A 30 -0.57 4.23 4.16
C GLY A 30 0.50 3.96 5.22
N GLN A 31 0.13 3.53 6.43
CA GLN A 31 1.07 3.45 7.56
C GLN A 31 1.65 2.05 7.79
N GLY A 32 2.93 2.02 8.16
CA GLY A 32 3.57 0.85 8.79
C GLY A 32 3.86 -0.32 7.87
N PHE A 33 4.04 -0.08 6.57
CA PHE A 33 4.25 -1.15 5.59
C PHE A 33 5.66 -1.71 5.63
N ALA A 34 5.75 -3.02 5.72
CA ALA A 34 7.01 -3.76 5.72
C ALA A 34 7.58 -3.84 4.30
N ILE A 35 8.42 -2.88 3.91
CA ILE A 35 9.01 -2.79 2.55
C ILE A 35 10.49 -3.18 2.62
N SER A 36 10.88 -4.19 1.84
CA SER A 36 12.29 -4.60 1.73
C SER A 36 13.17 -3.49 1.15
N LYS A 37 14.43 -3.40 1.58
CA LYS A 37 15.39 -2.40 1.10
C LYS A 37 15.54 -2.37 -0.42
N ALA A 38 15.52 -3.53 -1.09
CA ALA A 38 15.58 -3.62 -2.56
C ALA A 38 14.39 -2.94 -3.23
N LYS A 39 13.17 -3.18 -2.73
CA LYS A 39 11.94 -2.51 -3.19
C LYS A 39 11.96 -1.01 -2.91
N VAL A 40 12.47 -0.57 -1.76
CA VAL A 40 12.61 0.87 -1.46
C VAL A 40 13.57 1.56 -2.42
N ALA A 41 14.68 0.91 -2.79
CA ALA A 41 15.70 1.50 -3.65
C ALA A 41 15.22 1.77 -5.09
N ILE A 42 14.19 1.06 -5.56
CA ILE A 42 13.62 1.24 -6.90
C ILE A 42 12.43 2.22 -6.93
N LEU A 43 11.91 2.60 -5.76
CA LEU A 43 10.80 3.56 -5.64
C LEU A 43 11.34 4.99 -5.71
N LYS A 44 10.69 5.82 -6.51
CA LYS A 44 10.97 7.23 -6.69
C LYS A 44 9.72 8.06 -6.41
N LEU A 45 9.92 9.29 -5.97
CA LEU A 45 8.81 10.22 -5.82
C LEU A 45 8.14 10.44 -7.19
N GLY A 46 6.81 10.46 -7.21
CA GLY A 46 6.00 10.50 -8.42
C GLY A 46 5.65 9.12 -9.01
N ASP A 47 6.22 8.03 -8.48
CA ASP A 47 5.83 6.67 -8.90
C ASP A 47 4.37 6.39 -8.55
N LYS A 48 3.73 5.52 -9.34
CA LYS A 48 2.31 5.20 -9.17
C LYS A 48 2.14 4.39 -7.88
N VAL A 49 1.15 4.76 -7.07
CA VAL A 49 0.75 3.98 -5.90
C VAL A 49 -0.66 3.47 -6.11
N VAL A 50 -0.86 2.18 -5.93
CA VAL A 50 -2.16 1.51 -6.02
C VAL A 50 -2.51 0.98 -4.64
N ILE A 51 -3.65 1.38 -4.10
CA ILE A 51 -4.18 0.90 -2.84
C ILE A 51 -5.29 -0.11 -3.18
N LEU A 52 -5.26 -1.27 -2.54
CA LEU A 52 -6.23 -2.34 -2.75
C LEU A 52 -6.87 -2.76 -1.44
N CYS A 53 -8.17 -2.99 -1.47
CA CYS A 53 -8.89 -3.82 -0.52
C CYS A 53 -9.42 -5.03 -1.30
N ASN A 54 -9.04 -6.24 -0.88
CA ASN A 54 -9.48 -7.50 -1.50
C ASN A 54 -10.34 -8.32 -0.53
N THR A 55 -11.01 -7.64 0.40
CA THR A 55 -11.98 -8.31 1.27
C THR A 55 -13.18 -8.70 0.42
N LYS A 56 -13.56 -9.99 0.46
CA LYS A 56 -14.65 -10.53 -0.36
C LYS A 56 -15.94 -9.75 -0.08
N GLY A 57 -16.50 -9.11 -1.10
CA GLY A 57 -17.69 -8.24 -0.99
C GLY A 57 -17.40 -6.75 -0.71
N PHE A 58 -16.16 -6.38 -0.44
CA PHE A 58 -15.70 -4.99 -0.24
C PHE A 58 -14.47 -4.66 -1.10
N GLU A 59 -14.37 -5.29 -2.28
CA GLU A 59 -13.26 -5.10 -3.20
C GLU A 59 -13.20 -3.64 -3.66
N ARG A 60 -12.09 -2.95 -3.35
CA ARG A 60 -11.91 -1.53 -3.65
C ARG A 60 -10.49 -1.28 -4.15
N ARG A 61 -10.35 -0.29 -5.03
CA ARG A 61 -9.09 0.16 -5.59
C ARG A 61 -9.03 1.68 -5.55
N ALA A 62 -7.89 2.21 -5.14
CA ALA A 62 -7.58 3.61 -5.34
C ALA A 62 -6.18 3.75 -5.92
N GLU A 63 -5.96 4.82 -6.66
CA GLU A 63 -4.68 5.12 -7.29
C GLU A 63 -4.25 6.54 -6.97
N GLY A 64 -2.96 6.73 -6.79
CA GLY A 64 -2.34 8.02 -6.61
C GLY A 64 -0.85 7.95 -6.96
N VAL A 65 -0.09 8.93 -6.48
CA VAL A 65 1.35 9.02 -6.72
C VAL A 65 2.12 9.13 -5.41
N LEU A 66 3.30 8.50 -5.37
CA LEU A 66 4.16 8.50 -4.20
C LEU A 66 4.70 9.91 -3.95
N ASP A 67 4.34 10.51 -2.83
CA ASP A 67 4.85 11.82 -2.42
C ASP A 67 6.06 11.69 -1.50
N LYS A 68 5.97 10.80 -0.51
CA LYS A 68 7.04 10.55 0.48
C LYS A 68 7.01 9.12 0.98
N LEU A 69 8.16 8.65 1.40
CA LEU A 69 8.32 7.38 2.09
C LEU A 69 9.11 7.62 3.39
N ILE A 70 8.45 7.52 4.53
CA ILE A 70 9.05 7.82 5.84
C ILE A 70 9.24 6.53 6.61
N HIS A 71 10.44 6.29 7.13
CA HIS A 71 10.69 5.14 7.99
C HIS A 71 9.94 5.26 9.32
N SER A 72 9.02 4.35 9.60
CA SER A 72 8.16 4.39 10.79
C SER A 72 8.48 3.31 11.83
N GLY A 73 9.41 2.40 11.54
CA GLY A 73 9.89 1.40 12.51
C GLY A 73 10.43 0.15 11.86
N ALA A 74 10.43 -0.97 12.58
CA ALA A 74 10.80 -2.28 12.04
C ALA A 74 9.82 -3.36 12.52
N THR A 75 9.71 -4.45 11.78
CA THR A 75 9.07 -5.69 12.24
C THR A 75 9.95 -6.35 13.29
N GLY A 76 9.39 -7.24 14.11
CA GLY A 76 10.18 -8.05 15.06
C GLY A 76 11.26 -8.92 14.39
N SER A 77 11.12 -9.16 13.08
CA SER A 77 12.11 -9.83 12.22
C SER A 77 13.17 -8.91 11.60
N GLY A 78 13.20 -7.62 11.98
CA GLY A 78 14.21 -6.65 11.52
C GLY A 78 13.93 -6.01 10.15
N LEU A 79 12.77 -6.27 9.54
CA LEU A 79 12.40 -5.63 8.27
C LEU A 79 11.90 -4.20 8.54
N LYS A 80 12.41 -3.23 7.80
CA LYS A 80 11.99 -1.83 7.95
C LYS A 80 10.53 -1.61 7.53
N ARG A 81 9.83 -0.81 8.33
CA ARG A 81 8.48 -0.32 8.09
C ARG A 81 8.53 1.12 7.59
N TYR A 82 7.65 1.42 6.65
CA TYR A 82 7.54 2.72 6.04
C TYR A 82 6.09 3.20 5.99
N ASP A 83 5.91 4.48 6.29
CA ASP A 83 4.70 5.22 6.03
C ASP A 83 4.79 5.80 4.62
N VAL A 84 3.83 5.44 3.78
CA VAL A 84 3.71 5.82 2.39
C VAL A 84 2.75 7.00 2.29
N TYR A 85 3.26 8.16 1.88
CA TYR A 85 2.46 9.35 1.60
C TYR A 85 2.12 9.36 0.13
N ILE A 86 0.84 9.54 -0.17
CA ILE A 86 0.27 9.39 -1.50
C ILE A 86 -0.50 10.67 -1.81
N LYS A 87 -0.18 11.30 -2.94
CA LYS A 87 -0.90 12.45 -3.47
C LYS A 87 -1.87 12.03 -4.56
N ASN A 88 -2.89 12.85 -4.78
CA ASN A 88 -3.89 12.68 -5.83
C ASN A 88 -4.57 11.30 -5.79
N ILE A 89 -4.91 10.82 -4.60
CA ILE A 89 -5.66 9.58 -4.46
C ILE A 89 -7.03 9.76 -5.10
N SER A 90 -7.37 8.85 -6.01
CA SER A 90 -8.70 8.72 -6.59
C SER A 90 -9.13 7.26 -6.55
N GLN A 91 -10.38 7.02 -6.16
CA GLN A 91 -10.94 5.68 -6.23
C GLN A 91 -11.25 5.34 -7.69
N VAL A 92 -10.86 4.14 -8.11
CA VAL A 92 -10.99 3.68 -9.49
C VAL A 92 -11.61 2.28 -9.53
N GLY A 93 -12.05 1.85 -10.71
CA GLY A 93 -12.63 0.53 -10.92
C GLY A 93 -11.69 -0.59 -10.46
N TYR A 94 -12.21 -1.53 -9.66
CA TYR A 94 -11.47 -2.70 -9.23
C TYR A 94 -11.37 -3.71 -10.39
N HIS A 95 -10.16 -3.96 -10.86
CA HIS A 95 -9.89 -4.94 -11.91
C HIS A 95 -8.85 -5.93 -11.40
N ARG A 96 -9.29 -7.12 -11.00
CA ARG A 96 -8.43 -8.16 -10.41
C ARG A 96 -7.28 -8.59 -11.33
N SER A 97 -7.46 -8.45 -12.64
CA SER A 97 -6.47 -8.71 -13.68
C SER A 97 -5.33 -7.69 -13.75
N ASP A 98 -5.48 -6.51 -13.14
CA ASP A 98 -4.46 -5.44 -13.17
C ASP A 98 -3.34 -5.65 -12.14
N PHE A 99 -3.52 -6.60 -11.22
CA PHE A 99 -2.55 -6.87 -10.14
C PHE A 99 -1.94 -8.25 -10.36
N GLY A 100 -0.63 -8.29 -10.63
CA GLY A 100 0.13 -9.53 -10.57
C GLY A 100 0.10 -10.15 -9.16
N LYS A 101 0.68 -11.34 -8.98
CA LYS A 101 0.71 -12.05 -7.68
C LYS A 101 1.21 -11.13 -6.56
N LEU A 102 0.31 -10.66 -5.69
CA LEU A 102 0.64 -9.93 -4.47
C LEU A 102 1.59 -10.81 -3.63
N THR A 103 2.69 -10.25 -3.13
CA THR A 103 3.52 -11.00 -2.18
C THR A 103 2.76 -11.16 -0.86
N HIS A 104 3.14 -12.16 -0.05
CA HIS A 104 2.52 -12.46 1.24
C HIS A 104 2.37 -11.24 2.18
N ASN A 105 3.23 -10.22 2.04
CA ASN A 105 3.19 -8.98 2.83
C ASN A 105 2.22 -7.91 2.29
N GLY A 106 1.38 -8.23 1.31
CA GLY A 106 0.41 -7.28 0.73
C GLY A 106 1.05 -6.14 -0.09
N ILE A 107 2.33 -6.26 -0.48
CA ILE A 107 3.07 -5.21 -1.21
C ILE A 107 3.67 -5.76 -2.50
N ALA A 108 3.25 -5.24 -3.65
CA ALA A 108 3.90 -5.53 -4.93
C ALA A 108 4.57 -4.26 -5.48
N VAL A 109 5.72 -4.43 -6.13
CA VAL A 109 6.43 -3.33 -6.81
C VAL A 109 6.77 -3.84 -8.19
N PHE A 110 6.26 -3.18 -9.23
CA PHE A 110 6.43 -3.53 -10.65
C PHE A 110 7.08 -2.39 -11.42
#